data_AF-B7X2K2-F1
#
_entry.id   AF-B7X2K2-F1
#
_cell.length_a   1.000
_cell.length_b   1.000
_cell.length_c   1.000
_cell.angle_alpha   90.00
_cell.angle_beta   90.00
_cell.angle_gamma   90.00
#
_symmetry.space_group_name_H-M   'P 1'
#
loop_
_entity.id
_entity.type
_entity.pdbx_description
1 polymer ?
#
loop_
_entity_poly.entity_id
_entity_poly.type
_entity_poly.pdbx_seq_one_letter_code
_entity_poly.pdbx_strand_id
1 'polypeptide(L)'
;MLTYTEVQTRCTAQMQSLAREVEALKRQLVHLRAKVIVRDSALAWEREQRHALAQAMALNLVQAPPQVPPPSQAATAAGIDWPLVEAADSQALAEQQLLEDSLHAADLVICQTGCISDGAYWRVKDHCKRTGKTCLLVDQPNALRVVRIHPSGEDGKVVAAQACIEGAS
;
A
#
# COMPACT_ATOMS: atom_id res chain seq x y z
N MET A 1 43.88 4.39 57.14
CA MET A 1 44.19 4.81 55.75
C MET A 1 43.83 3.74 54.70
N LEU A 2 42.80 2.89 54.91
CA LEU A 2 42.43 1.81 53.97
C LEU A 2 41.15 2.11 53.15
N THR A 3 40.46 3.21 53.45
CA THR A 3 39.13 3.51 52.89
C THR A 3 39.17 4.05 51.46
N TYR A 4 40.24 4.74 51.07
CA TYR A 4 40.36 5.32 49.73
C TYR A 4 40.56 4.24 48.65
N THR A 5 41.42 3.25 48.91
CA THR A 5 41.73 2.16 47.97
C THR A 5 40.52 1.26 47.72
N GLU A 6 39.69 1.01 48.73
CA GLU A 6 38.44 0.24 48.58
C GLU A 6 37.43 0.98 47.69
N VAL A 7 37.25 2.29 47.92
CA VAL A 7 36.38 3.14 47.10
C VAL A 7 36.89 3.22 45.66
N GLN A 8 38.20 3.38 45.47
CA GLN A 8 38.83 3.39 44.16
C GLN A 8 38.60 2.07 43.41
N THR A 9 38.80 0.93 44.08
CA THR A 9 38.61 -0.41 43.51
C THR A 9 37.17 -0.65 43.09
N ARG A 10 36.19 -0.21 43.92
CA ARG A 10 34.77 -0.32 43.58
C ARG A 10 34.42 0.54 42.37
N CYS A 11 34.91 1.77 42.33
CA CYS A 11 34.65 2.69 41.23
C CYS A 11 35.23 2.18 39.90
N THR A 12 36.47 1.69 39.91
CA THR A 12 37.10 1.12 38.70
C THR A 12 36.38 -0.14 38.23
N ALA A 13 35.97 -1.03 39.15
CA ALA A 13 35.17 -2.21 38.81
C ALA A 13 33.81 -1.84 38.19
N GLN A 14 33.12 -0.83 38.75
CA GLN A 14 31.88 -0.30 38.19
C GLN A 14 32.10 0.27 36.80
N MET A 15 33.10 1.15 36.60
CA MET A 15 33.41 1.70 35.29
C MET A 15 33.71 0.62 34.24
N GLN A 16 34.43 -0.43 34.61
CA GLN A 16 34.71 -1.56 33.72
C GLN A 16 33.46 -2.40 33.41
N SER A 17 32.51 -2.52 34.34
CA SER A 17 31.21 -3.15 34.07
C SER A 17 30.43 -2.33 33.05
N LEU A 18 30.25 -1.04 33.30
CA LEU A 18 29.53 -0.15 32.39
C LEU A 18 30.17 -0.10 31.00
N ALA A 19 31.50 -0.07 30.91
CA ALA A 19 32.20 -0.09 29.62
C ALA A 19 31.89 -1.36 28.81
N ARG A 20 31.82 -2.53 29.47
CA ARG A 20 31.46 -3.80 28.82
C ARG A 20 30.00 -3.80 28.36
N GLU A 21 29.09 -3.28 29.17
CA GLU A 21 27.68 -3.16 28.81
C GLU A 21 27.48 -2.23 27.61
N VAL A 22 28.15 -1.07 27.59
CA VAL A 22 28.11 -0.14 26.45
C VAL A 22 28.60 -0.82 25.17
N GLU A 23 29.68 -1.58 25.25
CA GLU A 23 30.23 -2.29 24.10
C GLU A 23 29.28 -3.40 23.59
N ALA A 24 28.66 -4.14 24.51
CA ALA A 24 27.65 -5.14 24.16
C ALA A 24 26.42 -4.50 23.47
N LEU A 25 25.89 -3.39 24.01
CA LEU A 25 24.76 -2.68 23.43
C LEU A 25 25.11 -2.08 22.07
N LYS A 26 26.32 -1.53 21.89
CA LYS A 26 26.79 -1.03 20.59
C LYS A 26 26.80 -2.14 19.53
N ARG A 27 27.27 -3.34 19.88
CA ARG A 27 27.25 -4.50 18.97
C ARG A 27 25.84 -4.91 18.60
N GLN A 28 24.92 -4.95 19.56
CA GLN A 28 23.52 -5.25 19.29
C GLN A 28 22.88 -4.22 18.35
N LEU A 29 23.16 -2.93 18.57
CA LEU A 29 22.67 -1.86 17.73
C LEU A 29 23.19 -1.96 16.30
N VAL A 30 24.48 -2.26 16.10
CA VAL A 30 25.05 -2.50 14.76
C VAL A 30 24.36 -3.68 14.08
N HIS A 31 24.14 -4.78 14.81
CA HIS A 31 23.47 -5.96 14.27
C HIS A 31 22.01 -5.69 13.89
N LEU A 32 21.26 -4.96 14.72
CA LEU A 32 19.88 -4.59 14.42
C LEU A 32 19.80 -3.61 13.24
N ARG A 33 20.70 -2.62 13.17
CA ARG A 33 20.78 -1.72 12.01
C ARG A 33 21.07 -2.49 10.73
N ALA A 34 21.99 -3.46 10.75
CA ALA A 34 22.26 -4.31 9.60
C ALA A 34 21.01 -5.08 9.13
N LYS A 35 20.22 -5.65 10.06
CA LYS A 35 18.96 -6.32 9.73
C LYS A 35 17.95 -5.39 9.05
N VAL A 36 17.81 -4.16 9.56
CA VAL A 36 16.92 -3.16 8.97
C VAL A 36 17.38 -2.78 7.56
N ILE A 37 18.69 -2.51 7.38
CA ILE A 37 19.26 -2.18 6.06
C ILE A 37 19.03 -3.32 5.05
N VAL A 38 19.23 -4.58 5.45
CA VAL A 38 18.99 -5.74 4.56
C VAL A 38 17.51 -5.83 4.17
N ARG A 39 16.60 -5.67 5.12
CA ARG A 39 15.16 -5.70 4.83
C ARG A 39 14.76 -4.55 3.90
N ASP A 40 15.21 -3.34 4.19
CA ASP A 40 14.77 -2.14 3.47
C ASP A 40 15.37 -2.09 2.05
N SER A 41 16.60 -2.58 1.87
CA SER A 41 17.19 -2.75 0.53
C SER A 41 16.45 -3.79 -0.32
N ALA A 42 16.04 -4.92 0.28
CA ALA A 42 15.20 -5.90 -0.41
C ALA A 42 13.85 -5.31 -0.85
N LEU A 43 13.18 -4.56 0.04
CA LEU A 43 11.92 -3.88 -0.28
C LEU A 43 12.10 -2.81 -1.36
N ALA A 44 13.22 -2.07 -1.34
CA ALA A 44 13.53 -1.07 -2.37
C ALA A 44 13.70 -1.74 -3.75
N TRP A 45 14.41 -2.87 -3.83
CA TRP A 45 14.53 -3.63 -5.08
C TRP A 45 13.19 -4.16 -5.60
N GLU A 46 12.33 -4.69 -4.73
CA GLU A 46 10.99 -5.13 -5.15
C GLU A 46 10.16 -3.97 -5.72
N ARG A 47 10.23 -2.79 -5.09
CA ARG A 47 9.51 -1.60 -5.56
C ARG A 47 10.01 -1.17 -6.93
N GLU A 48 11.32 -1.10 -7.13
CA GLU A 48 11.91 -0.74 -8.42
C GLU A 48 11.47 -1.72 -9.53
N GLN A 49 11.51 -3.02 -9.25
CA GLN A 49 11.05 -4.03 -10.21
C GLN A 49 9.57 -3.86 -10.58
N ARG A 50 8.70 -3.60 -9.60
CA ARG A 50 7.27 -3.35 -9.84
C ARG A 50 7.07 -2.07 -10.66
N HIS A 51 7.82 -1.00 -10.36
CA HIS A 51 7.74 0.24 -11.12
C HIS A 51 8.21 0.05 -12.56
N ALA A 52 9.31 -0.66 -12.79
CA ALA A 52 9.80 -0.97 -14.13
C ALA A 52 8.78 -1.79 -14.94
N LEU A 53 8.17 -2.81 -14.33
CA LEU A 53 7.10 -3.60 -14.97
C LEU A 53 5.88 -2.74 -15.30
N ALA A 54 5.42 -1.91 -14.35
CA ALA A 54 4.28 -1.03 -14.57
C ALA A 54 4.55 -0.01 -15.70
N GLN A 55 5.76 0.55 -15.77
CA GLN A 55 6.16 1.44 -16.87
C GLN A 55 6.21 0.69 -18.20
N ALA A 56 6.75 -0.52 -18.25
CA ALA A 56 6.76 -1.34 -19.45
C ALA A 56 5.34 -1.68 -19.93
N MET A 57 4.43 -2.04 -19.01
CA MET A 57 3.02 -2.26 -19.32
C MET A 57 2.35 -0.99 -19.86
N ALA A 58 2.60 0.17 -19.24
CA ALA A 58 2.07 1.44 -19.70
C ALA A 58 2.58 1.81 -21.10
N LEU A 59 3.87 1.59 -21.38
CA LEU A 59 4.44 1.81 -22.71
C LEU A 59 3.82 0.88 -23.76
N ASN A 60 3.63 -0.41 -23.43
CA ASN A 60 2.97 -1.36 -24.33
C ASN A 60 1.53 -0.95 -24.67
N LEU A 61 0.78 -0.38 -23.70
CA LEU A 61 -0.57 0.14 -23.95
C LEU A 61 -0.57 1.33 -24.92
N VAL A 62 0.44 2.20 -24.86
CA VAL A 62 0.59 3.34 -25.78
C VAL A 62 1.06 2.90 -27.16
N GLN A 63 1.87 1.85 -27.25
CA GLN A 63 2.44 1.33 -28.50
C GLN A 63 1.52 0.34 -29.23
N ALA A 64 0.45 -0.14 -28.58
CA ALA A 64 -0.52 -1.01 -29.23
C ALA A 64 -1.16 -0.27 -30.42
N PRO A 65 -1.05 -0.80 -31.66
CA PRO A 65 -1.70 -0.17 -32.80
C PRO A 65 -3.22 -0.14 -32.53
N PRO A 66 -3.94 0.94 -32.91
CA PRO A 66 -5.38 0.95 -32.83
C PRO A 66 -5.91 -0.26 -33.60
N GLN A 67 -6.64 -1.12 -32.91
CA GLN A 67 -7.31 -2.26 -33.54
C GLN A 67 -8.43 -1.69 -34.42
N VAL A 68 -8.12 -1.37 -35.67
CA VAL A 68 -9.13 -0.95 -36.65
C VAL A 68 -9.88 -2.23 -37.06
N PRO A 69 -11.19 -2.36 -36.76
CA PRO A 69 -11.96 -3.53 -37.14
C PRO A 69 -12.00 -3.67 -38.68
N PRO A 70 -12.14 -4.90 -39.21
CA PRO A 70 -12.14 -5.14 -40.66
C PRO A 70 -13.26 -4.38 -41.39
N PRO A 71 -13.05 -4.00 -42.66
CA PRO A 71 -13.89 -3.06 -43.40
C PRO A 71 -15.31 -3.56 -43.74
N SER A 72 -15.68 -4.78 -43.37
CA SER A 72 -17.09 -5.22 -43.44
C SER A 72 -17.97 -4.54 -42.38
N GLN A 73 -17.40 -3.71 -41.51
CA GLN A 73 -18.07 -2.90 -40.51
C GLN A 73 -17.77 -1.40 -40.69
N ALA A 74 -17.65 -0.93 -41.94
CA ALA A 74 -17.42 0.48 -42.25
C ALA A 74 -18.65 1.33 -41.87
N ALA A 75 -18.75 1.70 -40.59
CA ALA A 75 -19.57 2.83 -40.16
C ALA A 75 -18.96 4.10 -40.76
N THR A 76 -19.72 4.76 -41.64
CA THR A 76 -19.36 6.05 -42.23
C THR A 76 -19.15 7.08 -41.13
N ALA A 77 -17.91 7.54 -41.02
CA ALA A 77 -17.48 8.61 -40.12
C ALA A 77 -18.07 9.96 -40.56
N ALA A 78 -19.28 10.26 -40.11
CA ALA A 78 -19.86 11.59 -40.14
C ALA A 78 -20.34 11.92 -38.72
N GLY A 79 -19.54 12.71 -38.01
CA GLY A 79 -19.77 13.05 -36.60
C GLY A 79 -19.43 11.90 -35.67
N ILE A 80 -18.83 12.21 -34.53
CA ILE A 80 -18.82 11.27 -33.40
C ILE A 80 -20.28 11.21 -32.93
N ASP A 81 -21.06 10.31 -33.52
CA ASP A 81 -22.29 9.82 -32.94
C ASP A 81 -21.84 8.84 -31.87
N TRP A 82 -21.83 9.29 -30.60
CA TRP A 82 -21.71 8.36 -29.49
C TRP A 82 -22.79 7.31 -29.73
N PRO A 83 -22.45 6.02 -29.94
CA PRO A 83 -23.43 5.03 -30.33
C PRO A 83 -24.54 5.10 -29.28
N LEU A 84 -25.78 5.40 -29.71
CA LEU A 84 -26.91 5.35 -28.80
C LEU A 84 -26.89 3.94 -28.20
N VAL A 85 -26.55 3.93 -26.92
CA VAL A 85 -26.14 2.76 -26.17
C VAL A 85 -27.37 1.87 -26.01
N GLU A 86 -27.45 0.79 -26.78
CA GLU A 86 -28.31 -0.35 -26.40
C GLU A 86 -27.46 -1.56 -26.00
N ALA A 87 -26.25 -1.71 -26.54
CA ALA A 87 -25.29 -2.75 -26.15
C ALA A 87 -24.43 -2.36 -24.93
N ALA A 88 -24.13 -1.07 -24.74
CA ALA A 88 -23.35 -0.63 -23.58
C ALA A 88 -24.18 -0.64 -22.28
N ASP A 89 -25.52 -0.70 -22.35
CA ASP A 89 -26.37 -0.93 -21.18
C ASP A 89 -26.07 -2.30 -20.57
N SER A 90 -25.93 -3.33 -21.41
CA SER A 90 -25.64 -4.70 -20.94
C SER A 90 -24.28 -4.79 -20.25
N GLN A 91 -23.27 -4.12 -20.80
CA GLN A 91 -21.92 -4.13 -20.25
C GLN A 91 -21.79 -3.24 -19.01
N ALA A 92 -22.42 -2.06 -19.01
CA ALA A 92 -22.48 -1.18 -17.84
C ALA A 92 -23.24 -1.83 -16.67
N LEU A 93 -24.35 -2.55 -16.95
CA LEU A 93 -25.06 -3.33 -15.94
C LEU A 93 -24.20 -4.46 -15.38
N ALA A 94 -23.44 -5.16 -16.22
CA ALA A 94 -22.55 -6.24 -15.77
C ALA A 94 -21.40 -5.71 -14.90
N GLU A 95 -20.76 -4.60 -15.28
CA GLU A 95 -19.73 -3.94 -14.49
C GLU A 95 -20.29 -3.40 -13.16
N GLN A 96 -21.51 -2.86 -13.18
CA GLN A 96 -22.19 -2.41 -11.98
C GLN A 96 -22.49 -3.57 -11.02
N GLN A 97 -22.91 -4.73 -11.54
CA GLN A 97 -23.17 -5.91 -10.72
C GLN A 97 -21.89 -6.44 -10.07
N LEU A 98 -20.78 -6.51 -10.81
CA LEU A 98 -19.48 -6.92 -10.27
C LEU A 98 -19.00 -5.99 -9.15
N LEU A 99 -19.24 -4.70 -9.30
CA LEU A 99 -18.93 -3.72 -8.26
C LEU A 99 -19.80 -3.95 -7.01
N GLU A 100 -21.10 -4.16 -7.18
CA GLU A 100 -22.01 -4.44 -6.06
C GLU A 100 -21.64 -5.72 -5.32
N ASP A 101 -21.28 -6.78 -6.04
CA ASP A 101 -20.82 -8.05 -5.46
C ASP A 101 -19.51 -7.87 -4.68
N SER A 102 -18.56 -7.13 -5.25
CA SER A 102 -17.30 -6.79 -4.57
C SER A 102 -17.55 -5.94 -3.32
N LEU A 103 -18.47 -4.98 -3.36
CA LEU A 103 -18.85 -4.17 -2.20
C LEU A 103 -19.50 -5.04 -1.14
N HIS A 104 -20.39 -5.95 -1.54
CA HIS A 104 -21.06 -6.89 -0.64
C HIS A 104 -20.07 -7.81 0.07
N ALA A 105 -19.03 -8.28 -0.61
CA ALA A 105 -18.00 -9.13 -0.02
C ALA A 105 -16.99 -8.36 0.86
N ALA A 106 -16.85 -7.05 0.69
CA ALA A 106 -15.85 -6.26 1.41
C ALA A 106 -16.25 -5.95 2.86
N ASP A 107 -15.29 -6.06 3.79
CA ASP A 107 -15.48 -5.67 5.20
C ASP A 107 -15.42 -4.14 5.42
N LEU A 108 -14.64 -3.45 4.58
CA LEU A 108 -14.39 -2.00 4.61
C LEU A 108 -14.20 -1.49 3.18
N VAL A 109 -14.71 -0.30 2.89
CA VAL A 109 -14.51 0.39 1.61
C VAL A 109 -13.69 1.65 1.80
N ILE A 110 -12.67 1.84 0.97
CA ILE A 110 -11.83 3.04 0.93
C ILE A 110 -12.15 3.80 -0.36
N CYS A 111 -12.67 5.01 -0.24
CA CYS A 111 -12.99 5.87 -1.38
C CYS A 111 -11.93 6.97 -1.51
N GLN A 112 -11.33 7.15 -2.69
CA GLN A 112 -10.45 8.30 -2.97
C GLN A 112 -11.27 9.50 -3.46
N THR A 113 -10.89 10.74 -3.12
CA THR A 113 -11.59 11.97 -3.54
C THR A 113 -11.55 12.26 -5.04
N GLY A 114 -10.83 11.45 -5.84
CA GLY A 114 -10.77 11.57 -7.29
C GLY A 114 -12.08 11.30 -8.04
N CYS A 115 -13.15 10.83 -7.36
CA CYS A 115 -14.42 10.47 -7.99
C CYS A 115 -15.61 11.35 -7.56
N ILE A 116 -15.37 12.51 -6.94
CA ILE A 116 -16.46 13.41 -6.49
C ILE A 116 -17.26 13.98 -7.67
N SER A 117 -16.65 14.13 -8.84
CA SER A 117 -17.27 14.74 -10.03
C SER A 117 -18.22 13.83 -10.81
N ASP A 118 -18.20 12.50 -10.60
CA ASP A 118 -18.94 11.54 -11.44
C ASP A 118 -20.04 10.76 -10.68
N GLY A 119 -20.45 11.26 -9.51
CA GLY A 119 -21.54 10.66 -8.71
C GLY A 119 -21.26 9.28 -8.08
N ALA A 120 -20.15 8.61 -8.46
CA ALA A 120 -19.76 7.30 -7.95
C ALA A 120 -19.54 7.29 -6.43
N TYR A 121 -18.91 8.33 -5.86
CA TYR A 121 -18.71 8.44 -4.42
C TYR A 121 -20.04 8.45 -3.65
N TRP A 122 -21.02 9.22 -4.10
CA TRP A 122 -22.31 9.33 -3.42
C TRP A 122 -23.08 8.00 -3.45
N ARG A 123 -23.00 7.25 -4.56
CA ARG A 123 -23.59 5.92 -4.70
C ARG A 123 -22.95 4.90 -3.77
N VAL A 124 -21.61 4.87 -3.69
CA VAL A 124 -20.88 3.98 -2.76
C VAL A 124 -21.20 4.36 -1.32
N LYS A 125 -21.18 5.65 -0.97
CA LYS A 125 -21.53 6.15 0.37
C LYS A 125 -22.95 5.75 0.78
N ASP A 126 -23.92 5.86 -0.12
CA ASP A 126 -25.29 5.47 0.13
C ASP A 126 -25.44 3.95 0.31
N HIS A 127 -24.78 3.16 -0.55
CA HIS A 127 -24.71 1.70 -0.41
C HIS A 127 -24.11 1.30 0.95
N CYS A 128 -22.98 1.88 1.35
CA CYS A 128 -22.36 1.64 2.65
C CYS A 128 -23.32 1.94 3.80
N LYS A 129 -24.00 3.09 3.74
CA LYS A 129 -24.94 3.53 4.77
C LYS A 129 -26.13 2.56 4.90
N ARG A 130 -26.66 2.05 3.78
CA ARG A 130 -27.78 1.09 3.78
C ARG A 130 -27.37 -0.34 4.17
N THR A 131 -26.15 -0.76 3.82
CA THR A 131 -25.66 -2.12 4.10
C THR A 131 -24.92 -2.24 5.43
N GLY A 132 -24.62 -1.11 6.09
CA GLY A 132 -23.88 -1.08 7.35
C GLY A 132 -22.37 -1.27 7.21
N LYS A 133 -21.81 -1.13 6.00
CA LYS A 133 -20.37 -1.26 5.75
C LYS A 133 -19.63 0.00 6.21
N THR A 134 -18.47 -0.20 6.84
CA THR A 134 -17.60 0.91 7.24
C THR A 134 -16.98 1.51 5.97
N CYS A 135 -17.10 2.83 5.78
CA CYS A 135 -16.59 3.50 4.59
C CYS A 135 -15.76 4.73 4.97
N LEU A 136 -14.53 4.76 4.44
CA LEU A 136 -13.53 5.79 4.71
C LEU A 136 -13.28 6.61 3.44
N LEU A 137 -13.58 7.91 3.47
CA LEU A 137 -13.19 8.83 2.41
C LEU A 137 -11.77 9.33 2.65
N VAL A 138 -10.95 9.26 1.62
CA VAL A 138 -9.53 9.58 1.66
C VAL A 138 -9.23 10.63 0.63
N ASP A 139 -8.86 11.81 1.11
CA ASP A 139 -8.51 12.92 0.23
C ASP A 139 -7.14 12.74 -0.42
N GLN A 140 -6.16 12.33 0.39
CA GLN A 140 -4.81 12.07 -0.08
C GLN A 140 -4.49 10.59 0.10
N PRO A 141 -4.34 9.79 -0.97
CA PRO A 141 -4.08 8.36 -0.86
C PRO A 141 -2.77 8.07 -0.11
N ASN A 142 -1.80 8.99 -0.18
CA ASN A 142 -0.53 8.90 0.52
C ASN A 142 -0.64 9.14 2.04
N ALA A 143 -1.75 9.70 2.53
CA ALA A 143 -2.00 9.87 3.97
C ALA A 143 -2.43 8.55 4.64
N LEU A 144 -2.84 7.54 3.85
CA LEU A 144 -3.15 6.23 4.38
C LEU A 144 -1.91 5.38 4.54
N ARG A 145 -1.80 4.79 5.72
CA ARG A 145 -0.78 3.80 6.00
C ARG A 145 -1.41 2.42 6.07
N VAL A 146 -1.51 1.77 4.91
CA VAL A 146 -2.11 0.44 4.78
C VAL A 146 -1.14 -0.62 5.28
N VAL A 147 -1.41 -1.15 6.47
CA VAL A 147 -0.69 -2.32 7.00
C VAL A 147 -1.50 -3.56 6.65
N ARG A 148 -0.98 -4.39 5.74
CA ARG A 148 -1.55 -5.72 5.50
C ARG A 148 -1.10 -6.64 6.63
N ILE A 149 -2.07 -7.12 7.39
CA ILE A 149 -1.85 -8.11 8.44
C ILE A 149 -2.28 -9.45 7.88
N HIS A 150 -1.31 -10.32 7.60
CA HIS A 150 -1.61 -11.71 7.31
C HIS A 150 -1.73 -12.46 8.65
N PRO A 151 -2.82 -13.20 8.90
CA PRO A 151 -2.83 -14.15 10.01
C PRO A 151 -1.82 -15.26 9.68
N SER A 152 -0.64 -15.21 10.28
CA SER A 152 0.28 -16.33 10.27
C SER A 152 -0.20 -17.35 11.30
N GLY A 153 -0.25 -18.62 10.89
CA GLY A 153 -0.86 -19.73 11.64
C GLY A 153 -0.37 -19.90 13.08
N GLU A 154 -1.28 -20.47 13.88
CA GLU A 154 -1.11 -21.04 15.24
C GLU A 154 -0.25 -20.21 16.20
N ASP A 155 -0.68 -18.99 16.52
CA ASP A 155 -0.53 -18.37 17.86
C ASP A 155 -1.01 -16.91 17.88
N GLY A 156 -2.08 -16.54 17.13
CA GLY A 156 -2.87 -15.31 17.33
C GLY A 156 -2.14 -13.95 17.37
N LYS A 157 -0.83 -13.89 17.18
CA LYS A 157 -0.02 -12.68 17.29
C LYS A 157 -0.03 -11.98 15.95
N VAL A 158 -0.97 -11.04 15.86
CA VAL A 158 -1.03 -10.04 14.80
C VAL A 158 0.20 -9.13 14.91
N VAL A 159 1.22 -9.39 14.09
CA VAL A 159 2.34 -8.46 13.91
C VAL A 159 1.97 -7.52 12.77
N ALA A 160 1.62 -6.29 13.12
CA ALA A 160 1.45 -5.21 12.15
C ALA A 160 2.78 -5.00 11.41
N ALA A 161 2.87 -5.44 10.15
CA ALA A 161 4.01 -5.14 9.29
C ALA A 161 3.97 -3.65 8.93
N GLN A 162 4.67 -2.87 9.74
CA GLN A 162 4.75 -1.42 9.61
C GLN A 162 5.41 -1.07 8.27
N ALA A 163 4.63 -0.84 7.20
CA ALA A 163 5.12 -0.18 6.01
C ALA A 163 5.44 1.27 6.37
N CYS A 164 6.69 1.56 6.75
CA CYS A 164 7.21 2.91 6.79
C CYS A 164 7.48 3.31 5.34
N ILE A 165 6.61 4.17 4.82
CA ILE A 165 6.91 5.02 3.68
C ILE A 165 7.36 6.34 4.32
N GLU A 166 8.66 6.48 4.54
CA GLU A 166 9.24 7.78 4.82
C GLU A 166 9.13 8.60 3.53
N GLY A 167 8.34 9.67 3.59
CA GLY A 167 8.27 10.69 2.56
C GLY A 167 8.90 11.98 3.06
N ALA A 168 9.41 12.75 2.08
CA ALA A 168 9.83 14.16 2.12
C ALA A 168 11.25 14.50 2.55
N SER A 169 12.14 14.68 1.58
CA SER A 169 12.49 16.04 1.09
C SER A 169 12.69 16.02 -0.42
#